data_AF-A0A842QPJ7-F1
#
_entry.id   AF-A0A842QPJ7-F1
#
_cell.length_a   1.000
_cell.length_b   1.000
_cell.length_c   1.000
_cell.angle_alpha   90.00
_cell.angle_beta   90.00
_cell.angle_gamma   90.00
#
_symmetry.space_group_name_H-M   'P 1'
#
loop_
_entity.id
_entity.type
_entity.pdbx_description
1 polymer ?
#
loop_
_entity_poly.entity_id
_entity_poly.type
_entity_poly.pdbx_seq_one_letter_code
_entity_poly.pdbx_strand_id
1 'polypeptide(L)'
;MRKRKLAIILVRSFISMFIFSLIFISFVDFSTEETMRNLFQDIYVYSDNDIKEGTIENLDIIAVSLIEKNEEIKKFGEICRDKKAMDELKKNCENYYELRASGRMPARESLQESCRQVLAGDIEKRCREISELPEINITLLDELYEKHNRGEISDSMYFTEFVFSATGNIPEMQELEFDVKKYIIPVSIILVLLLALLFMLHKESFSRLLFSIGKILFNLGMLITIISMVLYIYTEYTPPDTSPMLKSFSDNTMPSAIQNSVHILVPLVLANLFSIKIMTIGLIMLISGIILKVLFGKRAATNI
;
A
#
# COMPACT_ATOMS: atom_id res chain seq x y z
N MET A 1 -1.18 -48.18 20.22
CA MET A 1 -0.64 -47.00 20.96
C MET A 1 0.07 -45.98 20.04
N ARG A 2 0.90 -46.40 19.05
CA ARG A 2 1.60 -45.48 18.11
C ARG A 2 0.66 -44.59 17.26
N LYS A 3 -0.39 -45.17 16.65
CA LYS A 3 -1.36 -44.42 15.81
C LYS A 3 -2.02 -43.25 16.54
N ARG A 4 -2.39 -43.44 17.81
CA ARG A 4 -3.02 -42.38 18.63
C ARG A 4 -2.04 -41.25 18.97
N LYS A 5 -0.78 -41.57 19.30
CA LYS A 5 0.24 -40.54 19.53
C LYS A 5 0.47 -39.70 18.27
N LEU A 6 0.53 -40.34 17.10
CA LEU A 6 0.63 -39.66 15.81
C LEU A 6 -0.58 -38.74 15.56
N ALA A 7 -1.80 -39.23 15.76
CA ALA A 7 -3.02 -38.44 15.60
C ALA A 7 -3.04 -37.19 16.50
N ILE A 8 -2.64 -37.32 17.78
CA ILE A 8 -2.54 -36.18 18.70
C ILE A 8 -1.55 -35.14 18.18
N ILE A 9 -0.38 -35.57 17.67
CA ILE A 9 0.62 -34.66 17.12
C ILE A 9 0.06 -33.91 15.90
N LEU A 10 -0.59 -34.61 14.98
CA LEU A 10 -1.17 -34.02 13.76
C LEU A 10 -2.26 -33.00 14.10
N VAL A 11 -3.23 -33.38 14.94
CA VAL A 11 -4.32 -32.47 15.35
C VAL A 11 -3.77 -31.24 16.08
N ARG A 12 -2.76 -31.42 16.93
CA ARG A 12 -2.09 -30.31 17.62
C ARG A 12 -1.40 -29.36 16.64
N SER A 13 -0.69 -29.88 15.64
CA SER A 13 -0.04 -29.06 14.62
C SER A 13 -1.08 -28.31 13.79
N PHE A 14 -2.20 -28.95 13.44
CA PHE A 14 -3.28 -28.32 12.69
C PHE A 14 -3.94 -27.19 13.49
N ILE A 15 -4.24 -27.41 14.78
CA ILE A 15 -4.73 -26.34 15.67
C ILE A 15 -3.71 -25.21 15.77
N SER A 16 -2.41 -25.52 15.85
CA SER A 16 -1.37 -24.49 15.94
C SER A 16 -1.34 -23.62 14.69
N MET A 17 -1.35 -24.24 13.50
CA MET A 17 -1.42 -23.54 12.21
C MET A 17 -2.70 -22.70 12.12
N PHE A 18 -3.84 -23.25 12.53
CA PHE A 18 -5.13 -22.57 12.49
C PHE A 18 -5.18 -21.35 13.40
N ILE A 19 -4.69 -21.46 14.64
CA ILE A 19 -4.59 -20.33 15.57
C ILE A 19 -3.62 -19.28 15.03
N PHE A 20 -2.48 -19.69 14.47
CA PHE A 20 -1.53 -18.76 13.86
C PHE A 20 -2.17 -17.97 12.71
N SER A 21 -2.84 -18.65 11.77
CA SER A 21 -3.55 -17.99 10.67
C SER A 21 -4.63 -17.04 11.18
N LEU A 22 -5.38 -17.43 12.22
CA LEU A 22 -6.38 -16.59 12.86
C LEU A 22 -5.79 -15.30 13.43
N ILE A 23 -4.69 -15.40 14.17
CA ILE A 23 -4.00 -14.24 14.73
C ILE A 23 -3.49 -13.35 13.60
N PHE A 24 -2.85 -13.95 12.60
CA PHE A 24 -2.32 -13.22 11.46
C PHE A 24 -3.43 -12.45 10.74
N ILE A 25 -4.54 -13.11 10.38
CA ILE A 25 -5.68 -12.47 9.70
C ILE A 25 -6.35 -11.40 10.58
N SER A 26 -6.40 -11.58 11.91
CA SER A 26 -7.15 -10.67 12.80
C SER A 26 -6.35 -9.44 13.24
N PHE A 27 -5.02 -9.50 13.17
CA PHE A 27 -4.15 -8.45 13.73
C PHE A 27 -3.15 -7.87 12.74
N VAL A 28 -2.94 -8.54 11.61
CA VAL A 28 -2.24 -7.94 10.49
C VAL A 28 -3.31 -7.26 9.63
N ASP A 29 -3.46 -5.96 9.87
CA ASP A 29 -4.27 -5.12 9.00
C ASP A 29 -3.55 -5.05 7.64
N PHE A 30 -3.97 -5.90 6.71
CA PHE A 30 -3.59 -5.78 5.30
C PHE A 30 -4.39 -4.64 4.67
N SER A 31 -4.24 -3.42 5.21
CA SER A 31 -4.54 -2.24 4.42
C SER A 31 -3.41 -2.11 3.41
N THR A 32 -3.69 -2.49 2.15
CA THR A 32 -2.73 -2.35 1.05
C THR A 32 -2.22 -0.91 0.98
N GLU A 33 -3.11 0.06 1.21
CA GLU A 33 -2.76 1.48 1.30
C GLU A 33 -1.78 1.78 2.43
N GLU A 34 -2.09 1.43 3.68
CA GLU A 34 -1.21 1.73 4.82
C GLU A 34 0.13 1.00 4.71
N THR A 35 0.11 -0.25 4.24
CA THR A 35 1.32 -1.04 4.02
C THR A 35 2.20 -0.41 2.94
N MET A 36 1.61 0.07 1.84
CA MET A 36 2.34 0.75 0.78
C MET A 36 2.88 2.11 1.23
N ARG A 37 2.11 2.89 1.99
CA ARG A 37 2.56 4.16 2.58
C ARG A 37 3.76 3.94 3.50
N ASN A 38 3.66 2.97 4.43
CA ASN A 38 4.77 2.62 5.33
C ASN A 38 5.99 2.14 4.54
N LEU A 39 5.79 1.34 3.49
CA LEU A 39 6.89 0.88 2.64
C LEU A 39 7.59 2.02 1.91
N PHE A 40 6.86 2.96 1.32
CA PHE A 40 7.46 4.13 0.68
C PHE A 40 8.18 5.03 1.68
N GLN A 41 7.59 5.21 2.86
CA GLN A 41 8.24 5.93 3.94
C GLN A 41 9.55 5.24 4.36
N ASP A 42 9.56 3.92 4.51
CA ASP A 42 10.77 3.16 4.86
C ASP A 42 11.83 3.26 3.75
N ILE A 43 11.42 3.16 2.48
CA ILE A 43 12.32 3.35 1.33
C ILE A 43 12.98 4.71 1.40
N TYR A 44 12.23 5.75 1.73
CA TYR A 44 12.80 7.09 1.89
C TYR A 44 13.72 7.19 3.11
N VAL A 45 13.27 6.70 4.28
CA VAL A 45 14.00 6.83 5.55
C VAL A 45 15.34 6.10 5.53
N TYR A 46 15.40 4.89 4.98
CA TYR A 46 16.62 4.07 4.95
C TYR A 46 17.54 4.33 3.75
N SER A 47 17.24 5.34 2.92
CA SER A 47 18.14 5.76 1.84
C SER A 47 19.26 6.68 2.33
N ASP A 48 20.28 6.88 1.50
CA ASP A 48 21.32 7.88 1.70
C ASP A 48 20.78 9.30 1.55
N ASN A 49 21.31 10.25 2.33
CA ASN A 49 20.85 11.64 2.33
C ASN A 49 21.00 12.32 0.97
N ASP A 50 22.11 12.08 0.26
CA ASP A 50 22.35 12.67 -1.07
C ASP A 50 21.26 12.24 -2.07
N ILE A 51 20.77 10.99 -1.96
CA ILE A 51 19.72 10.47 -2.85
C ILE A 51 18.35 11.00 -2.41
N LYS A 52 18.11 11.16 -1.11
CA LYS A 52 16.91 11.82 -0.59
C LYS A 52 16.77 13.24 -1.11
N GLU A 53 17.81 14.05 -0.95
CA GLU A 53 17.84 15.44 -1.40
C GLU A 53 17.58 15.52 -2.91
N GLY A 54 18.34 14.75 -3.71
CA GLY A 54 18.13 14.73 -5.17
C GLY A 54 16.74 14.21 -5.59
N THR A 55 16.13 13.32 -4.81
CA THR A 55 14.76 12.86 -5.09
C THR A 55 13.73 13.96 -4.81
N ILE A 56 13.86 14.69 -3.70
CA ILE A 56 12.96 15.81 -3.39
C ILE A 56 13.08 16.92 -4.44
N GLU A 57 14.31 17.30 -4.82
CA GLU A 57 14.52 18.29 -5.88
C GLU A 57 13.85 17.87 -7.20
N ASN A 58 13.96 16.59 -7.58
CA ASN A 58 13.30 16.08 -8.78
C ASN A 58 11.77 16.06 -8.65
N LEU A 59 11.24 15.71 -7.46
CA LEU A 59 9.80 15.76 -7.21
C LEU A 59 9.27 17.19 -7.29
N ASP A 60 9.99 18.18 -6.77
CA ASP A 60 9.61 19.59 -6.86
C ASP A 60 9.54 20.07 -8.31
N ILE A 61 10.54 19.69 -9.14
CA ILE A 61 10.53 20.00 -10.58
C ILE A 61 9.31 19.37 -11.27
N ILE A 62 8.99 18.11 -10.95
CA ILE A 62 7.83 17.42 -11.50
C ILE A 62 6.53 18.07 -11.01
N ALA A 63 6.44 18.42 -9.72
CA ALA A 63 5.27 19.06 -9.12
C ALA A 63 4.93 20.36 -9.83
N VAL A 64 5.91 21.28 -9.93
CA VAL A 64 5.74 22.57 -10.60
C VAL A 64 5.33 22.37 -12.06
N SER A 65 5.99 21.47 -12.79
CA SER A 65 5.65 21.19 -14.18
C SER A 65 4.21 20.65 -14.35
N LEU A 66 3.75 19.79 -13.44
CA LEU A 66 2.39 19.25 -13.46
C LEU A 66 1.35 20.32 -13.07
N ILE A 67 1.64 21.17 -12.08
CA ILE A 67 0.76 22.25 -11.64
C ILE A 67 0.60 23.29 -12.76
N GLU A 68 1.70 23.75 -13.37
CA GLU A 68 1.67 24.70 -14.50
C GLU A 68 0.88 24.14 -15.68
N LYS A 69 1.15 22.89 -16.06
CA LYS A 69 0.42 22.22 -17.15
C LYS A 69 -1.07 22.07 -16.84
N ASN A 70 -1.43 21.85 -15.58
CA ASN A 70 -2.83 21.78 -15.17
C ASN A 70 -3.55 23.12 -15.28
N GLU A 71 -2.89 24.23 -14.94
CA GLU A 71 -3.47 25.55 -15.16
C GLU A 71 -3.72 25.84 -16.64
N GLU A 72 -2.79 25.46 -17.51
CA GLU A 72 -2.97 25.56 -18.96
C GLU A 72 -4.14 24.69 -19.44
N ILE A 73 -4.23 23.45 -18.94
CA ILE A 73 -5.32 22.52 -19.25
C ILE A 73 -6.65 23.04 -18.72
N LYS A 74 -6.73 23.63 -17.52
CA LYS A 74 -7.96 24.24 -16.98
C LYS A 74 -8.44 25.40 -17.85
N LYS A 75 -7.54 26.32 -18.20
CA LYS A 75 -7.84 27.45 -19.09
C LYS A 75 -8.33 26.97 -20.47
N PHE A 76 -7.72 25.92 -21.01
CA PHE A 76 -8.15 25.33 -22.29
C PHE A 76 -9.46 24.53 -22.16
N GLY A 77 -9.66 23.84 -21.04
CA GLY A 77 -10.85 23.05 -20.73
C GLY A 77 -12.10 23.91 -20.55
N GLU A 78 -11.97 25.13 -20.02
CA GLU A 78 -13.06 26.11 -19.99
C GLU A 78 -13.55 26.45 -21.40
N ILE A 79 -12.62 26.64 -22.35
CA ILE A 79 -12.94 26.85 -23.77
C ILE A 79 -13.61 25.61 -24.36
N CYS A 80 -13.13 24.40 -24.03
CA CYS A 80 -13.72 23.14 -24.49
C CYS A 80 -15.14 22.88 -23.95
N ARG A 81 -15.47 23.36 -22.75
CA ARG A 81 -16.79 23.16 -22.11
C ARG A 81 -17.83 24.17 -22.58
N ASP A 82 -17.41 25.37 -22.96
CA ASP A 82 -18.31 26.38 -23.50
C ASP A 82 -18.49 26.22 -25.02
N LYS A 83 -19.51 25.44 -25.39
CA LYS A 83 -19.89 25.23 -26.79
C LYS A 83 -20.17 26.54 -27.53
N LYS A 84 -20.70 27.56 -26.85
CA LYS A 84 -20.94 28.88 -27.46
C LYS A 84 -19.63 29.60 -27.73
N ALA A 85 -18.69 29.57 -26.79
CA ALA A 85 -17.37 30.15 -27.00
C ALA A 85 -16.65 29.49 -28.18
N MET A 86 -16.73 28.17 -28.33
CA MET A 86 -16.15 27.45 -29.48
C MET A 86 -16.83 27.79 -30.82
N ASP A 87 -18.16 27.86 -30.84
CA ASP A 87 -18.91 28.24 -32.05
C ASP A 87 -18.63 29.72 -32.44
N GLU A 88 -18.48 30.61 -31.46
CA GLU A 88 -18.06 32.00 -31.68
C GLU A 88 -16.61 32.09 -32.18
N LEU A 89 -15.70 31.26 -31.67
CA LEU A 89 -14.31 31.20 -32.11
C LEU A 89 -14.22 30.80 -33.59
N LYS A 90 -14.98 29.77 -33.99
CA LYS A 90 -15.10 29.34 -35.39
C LYS A 90 -15.65 30.44 -36.28
N LYS A 91 -16.76 31.06 -35.86
CA LYS A 91 -17.40 32.15 -36.60
C LYS A 91 -16.48 33.36 -36.77
N ASN A 92 -15.69 33.68 -35.75
CA ASN A 92 -14.69 34.75 -35.82
C ASN A 92 -13.57 34.41 -36.80
N CYS A 93 -13.15 33.15 -36.86
CA CYS A 93 -12.16 32.70 -37.84
C CYS A 93 -12.68 32.65 -39.27
N GLU A 94 -13.94 32.23 -39.49
CA GLU A 94 -14.61 32.34 -40.79
C GLU A 94 -14.67 33.81 -41.25
N ASN A 95 -15.13 34.71 -40.38
CA ASN A 95 -15.21 36.14 -40.65
C ASN A 95 -13.80 36.76 -40.93
N TYR A 96 -12.75 36.29 -40.25
CA TYR A 96 -11.37 36.72 -40.55
C TYR A 96 -10.97 36.37 -41.99
N TYR A 97 -11.26 35.14 -42.45
CA TYR A 97 -10.96 34.75 -43.83
C TYR A 97 -11.81 35.52 -44.85
N GLU A 98 -13.07 35.83 -44.55
CA GLU A 98 -13.94 36.67 -45.39
C GLU A 98 -13.45 38.12 -45.49
N LEU A 99 -13.09 38.73 -44.35
CA LEU A 99 -12.55 40.09 -44.29
C LEU A 99 -11.19 40.20 -44.98
N ARG A 100 -10.38 39.14 -44.91
CA ARG A 100 -9.12 39.06 -45.65
C ARG A 100 -9.36 38.91 -47.15
N ALA A 101 -10.26 38.01 -47.57
CA ALA A 101 -10.59 37.81 -48.98
C ALA A 101 -11.16 39.07 -49.64
N SER A 102 -11.88 39.90 -48.88
CA SER A 102 -12.41 41.20 -49.31
C SER A 102 -11.41 42.37 -49.21
N GLY A 103 -10.15 42.12 -48.80
CA GLY A 103 -9.09 43.13 -48.69
C GLY A 103 -9.27 44.10 -47.52
N ARG A 104 -10.20 43.83 -46.59
CA ARG A 104 -10.54 44.71 -45.46
C ARG A 104 -9.67 44.45 -44.22
N MET A 105 -8.82 43.43 -44.25
CA MET A 105 -7.96 43.06 -43.13
C MET A 105 -6.57 42.61 -43.60
N PRO A 106 -5.47 43.09 -42.98
CA PRO A 106 -4.11 42.71 -43.36
C PRO A 106 -3.82 41.26 -42.97
N ALA A 107 -3.01 40.57 -43.79
CA ALA A 107 -2.55 39.23 -43.47
C ALA A 107 -1.63 39.27 -42.24
N ARG A 108 -2.06 38.61 -41.17
CA ARG A 108 -1.20 38.29 -40.02
C ARG A 108 -0.98 36.79 -40.02
N GLU A 109 0.26 36.36 -40.23
CA GLU A 109 0.62 34.93 -40.29
C GLU A 109 0.21 34.20 -39.01
N SER A 110 0.41 34.81 -37.84
CA SER A 110 0.01 34.24 -36.55
C SER A 110 -1.50 33.98 -36.44
N LEU A 111 -2.33 34.94 -36.87
CA LEU A 111 -3.79 34.83 -36.81
C LEU A 111 -4.32 33.85 -37.87
N GLN A 112 -3.67 33.81 -39.04
CA GLN A 112 -3.99 32.86 -40.10
C GLN A 112 -3.73 31.42 -39.66
N GLU A 113 -2.61 31.17 -38.98
CA GLU A 113 -2.27 29.83 -38.52
C GLU A 113 -3.18 29.38 -37.37
N SER A 114 -3.44 30.26 -36.39
CA SER A 114 -4.40 29.96 -35.32
C SER A 114 -5.80 29.66 -35.85
N CYS A 115 -6.33 30.46 -36.79
CA CYS A 115 -7.66 30.20 -37.36
C CYS A 115 -7.72 28.96 -38.25
N ARG A 116 -6.61 28.57 -38.87
CA ARG A 116 -6.52 27.31 -39.60
C ARG A 116 -6.67 26.12 -38.66
N GLN A 117 -5.99 26.15 -37.51
CA GLN A 117 -6.08 25.09 -36.50
C GLN A 117 -7.49 24.98 -35.88
N VAL A 118 -8.14 26.11 -35.63
CA VAL A 118 -9.53 26.17 -35.15
C VAL A 118 -10.49 25.52 -36.14
N LEU A 119 -10.42 25.89 -37.43
CA LEU A 119 -11.33 25.38 -38.46
C LEU A 119 -11.01 23.93 -38.88
N ALA A 120 -9.75 23.49 -38.74
CA ALA A 120 -9.33 22.12 -39.00
C ALA A 120 -9.82 21.12 -37.94
N GLY A 121 -10.36 21.61 -36.82
CA GLY A 121 -10.82 20.76 -35.72
C GLY A 121 -9.71 20.32 -34.76
N ASP A 122 -8.52 20.95 -34.83
CA ASP A 122 -7.38 20.60 -33.98
C ASP A 122 -7.65 20.92 -32.51
N ILE A 123 -8.46 21.95 -32.25
CA ILE A 123 -8.88 22.32 -30.89
C ILE A 123 -9.81 21.25 -30.31
N GLU A 124 -10.80 20.77 -31.07
CA GLU A 124 -11.71 19.71 -30.64
C GLU A 124 -11.01 18.36 -30.51
N LYS A 125 -9.95 18.13 -31.30
CA LYS A 125 -9.07 16.98 -31.11
C LYS A 125 -8.34 17.08 -29.77
N ARG A 126 -7.73 18.24 -29.45
CA ARG A 126 -7.11 18.49 -28.14
C ARG A 126 -8.11 18.42 -26.97
N CYS A 127 -9.34 18.90 -27.15
CA CYS A 127 -10.38 18.79 -26.13
C CYS A 127 -10.70 17.31 -25.80
N ARG A 128 -10.71 16.43 -26.80
CA ARG A 128 -10.88 14.99 -26.61
C ARG A 128 -9.68 14.35 -25.92
N GLU A 129 -8.47 14.68 -26.38
CA GLU A 129 -7.22 14.20 -25.77
C GLU A 129 -7.12 14.60 -24.28
N ILE A 130 -7.53 15.83 -23.93
CA ILE A 130 -7.56 16.31 -22.54
C ILE A 130 -8.62 15.57 -21.70
N SER A 131 -9.79 15.27 -22.27
CA SER A 131 -10.81 14.49 -21.56
C SER A 131 -10.43 13.03 -21.32
N GLU A 132 -9.41 12.53 -22.02
CA GLU A 132 -8.89 11.16 -21.90
C GLU A 132 -7.65 11.08 -20.97
N LEU A 133 -7.11 12.22 -20.50
CA LEU A 133 -6.00 12.20 -19.55
C LEU A 133 -6.46 11.63 -18.20
N PRO A 134 -5.67 10.77 -17.55
CA PRO A 134 -5.98 10.28 -16.22
C PRO A 134 -6.10 11.48 -15.27
N GLU A 135 -7.18 11.51 -14.48
CA GLU A 135 -7.40 12.51 -13.43
C GLU A 135 -6.37 12.30 -12.31
N ILE A 136 -5.12 12.70 -12.53
CA ILE A 136 -4.21 12.95 -11.43
C ILE A 136 -4.90 14.03 -10.59
N ASN A 137 -5.07 13.79 -9.28
CA ASN A 137 -5.65 14.78 -8.39
C ASN A 137 -4.62 15.90 -8.16
N ILE A 138 -4.47 16.77 -9.16
CA ILE A 138 -3.45 17.82 -9.17
C ILE A 138 -3.75 18.85 -8.06
N THR A 139 -5.00 18.97 -7.62
CA THR A 139 -5.36 19.78 -6.46
C THR A 139 -4.69 19.25 -5.18
N LEU A 140 -4.70 17.93 -4.99
CA LEU A 140 -3.98 17.31 -3.86
C LEU A 140 -2.47 17.49 -4.00
N LEU A 141 -1.94 17.37 -5.23
CA LEU A 141 -0.51 17.55 -5.50
C LEU A 141 -0.03 18.96 -5.18
N ASP A 142 -0.81 19.96 -5.57
CA ASP A 142 -0.59 21.39 -5.31
C ASP A 142 -0.62 21.67 -3.80
N GLU A 143 -1.62 21.14 -3.08
CA GLU A 143 -1.69 21.25 -1.62
C GLU A 143 -0.48 20.60 -0.92
N LEU A 144 -0.05 19.42 -1.38
CA LEU A 144 1.12 18.72 -0.83
C LEU A 144 2.40 19.53 -1.05
N TYR A 145 2.60 20.06 -2.27
CA TYR A 145 3.74 20.88 -2.63
C TYR A 145 3.78 22.18 -1.79
N GLU A 146 2.66 22.88 -1.64
CA GLU A 146 2.61 24.07 -0.79
C GLU A 146 2.93 23.76 0.68
N LYS A 147 2.36 22.68 1.24
CA LYS A 147 2.61 22.28 2.63
C LYS A 147 4.08 21.94 2.86
N HIS A 148 4.71 21.26 1.90
CA HIS A 148 6.14 20.94 1.96
C HIS A 148 7.00 22.20 1.92
N ASN A 149 6.76 23.11 0.98
CA ASN A 149 7.47 24.39 0.90
C ASN A 149 7.30 25.29 2.13
N ARG A 150 6.15 25.20 2.82
CA ARG A 150 5.92 25.90 4.10
C ARG A 150 6.58 25.20 5.29
N GLY A 151 7.14 24.01 5.12
CA GLY A 151 7.73 23.19 6.18
C GLY A 151 6.69 22.57 7.12
N GLU A 152 5.43 22.44 6.68
CA GLU A 152 4.35 21.85 7.47
C GLU A 152 4.41 20.31 7.48
N ILE A 153 4.99 19.71 6.43
CA ILE A 153 5.21 18.27 6.30
C ILE A 153 6.69 17.98 6.09
N SER A 154 7.16 16.83 6.57
CA SER A 154 8.55 16.39 6.35
C SER A 154 8.75 15.90 4.93
N ASP A 155 10.00 15.89 4.46
CA ASP A 155 10.36 15.35 3.14
C ASP A 155 9.91 13.90 2.95
N SER A 156 10.00 13.08 4.00
CA SER A 156 9.54 11.69 3.96
C SER A 156 8.03 11.58 3.73
N MET A 157 7.26 12.47 4.36
CA MET A 157 5.81 12.52 4.21
C MET A 157 5.45 13.06 2.83
N TYR A 158 6.12 14.12 2.38
CA TYR A 158 5.95 14.68 1.04
C TYR A 158 6.22 13.62 -0.04
N PHE A 159 7.37 12.93 0.00
CA PHE A 159 7.69 11.83 -0.91
C PHE A 159 6.60 10.74 -0.92
N THR A 160 6.22 10.27 0.27
CA THR A 160 5.25 9.16 0.41
C THR A 160 3.90 9.54 -0.18
N GLU A 161 3.37 10.72 0.17
CA GLU A 161 2.08 11.19 -0.33
C GLU A 161 2.13 11.53 -1.82
N PHE A 162 3.25 12.08 -2.32
CA PHE A 162 3.44 12.37 -3.73
C PHE A 162 3.39 11.08 -4.56
N VAL A 163 4.22 10.08 -4.21
CA VAL A 163 4.26 8.79 -4.91
C VAL A 163 2.91 8.07 -4.78
N PHE A 164 2.29 8.10 -3.60
CA PHE A 164 0.98 7.51 -3.40
C PHE A 164 -0.09 8.18 -4.26
N SER A 165 -0.12 9.51 -4.35
CA SER A 165 -1.06 10.25 -5.20
C SER A 165 -0.84 10.01 -6.70
N ALA A 166 0.42 9.87 -7.13
CA ALA A 166 0.77 9.56 -8.52
C ALA A 166 0.40 8.11 -8.90
N THR A 167 0.48 7.18 -7.95
CA THR A 167 0.06 5.77 -8.12
C THR A 167 -1.43 5.54 -7.84
N GLY A 168 -2.11 6.49 -7.21
CA GLY A 168 -3.48 6.41 -6.68
C GLY A 168 -4.60 6.26 -7.71
N ASN A 169 -4.27 6.16 -9.00
CA ASN A 169 -5.19 5.83 -10.08
C ASN A 169 -5.06 4.39 -10.59
N ILE A 170 -4.44 3.47 -9.84
CA ILE A 170 -4.57 2.03 -10.13
C ILE A 170 -6.00 1.62 -9.71
N PRO A 171 -6.97 1.49 -10.65
CA PRO A 171 -8.38 1.28 -10.32
C PRO A 171 -8.64 -0.13 -9.74
N GLU A 172 -7.60 -0.98 -9.67
CA GLU A 172 -7.68 -2.37 -9.23
C GLU A 172 -7.22 -2.60 -7.78
N MET A 173 -6.79 -1.58 -7.04
CA MET A 173 -6.61 -1.71 -5.58
C MET A 173 -7.86 -1.36 -4.78
N GLN A 174 -9.03 -1.30 -5.44
CA GLN A 174 -10.32 -1.24 -4.75
C GLN A 174 -10.47 -2.47 -3.84
N GLU A 175 -10.30 -2.21 -2.54
CA GLU A 175 -10.90 -2.92 -1.41
C GLU A 175 -11.21 -4.40 -1.70
N LEU A 176 -10.17 -5.23 -1.69
CA LEU A 176 -10.32 -6.50 -0.97
C LEU A 176 -10.41 -6.17 0.52
N GLU A 177 -11.46 -5.46 0.93
CA GLU A 177 -11.91 -5.43 2.32
C GLU A 177 -12.34 -6.86 2.63
N PHE A 178 -11.37 -7.65 3.03
CA PHE A 178 -11.62 -8.96 3.58
C PHE A 178 -12.36 -8.71 4.89
N ASP A 179 -13.69 -8.75 4.88
CA ASP A 179 -14.50 -8.60 6.08
C ASP A 179 -14.27 -9.81 6.98
N VAL A 180 -13.18 -9.74 7.76
CA VAL A 180 -12.74 -10.77 8.69
C VAL A 180 -13.91 -11.14 9.61
N LYS A 181 -14.78 -10.17 9.95
CA LYS A 181 -15.93 -10.39 10.86
C LYS A 181 -16.89 -11.43 10.33
N LYS A 182 -17.13 -11.48 9.01
CA LYS A 182 -17.97 -12.50 8.37
C LYS A 182 -17.42 -13.92 8.56
N TYR A 183 -16.11 -14.06 8.66
CA TYR A 183 -15.44 -15.37 8.79
C TYR A 183 -15.12 -15.76 10.25
N ILE A 184 -15.23 -14.85 11.23
CA ILE A 184 -14.96 -15.16 12.64
C ILE A 184 -15.81 -16.34 13.13
N ILE A 185 -17.12 -16.35 12.83
CA ILE A 185 -18.05 -17.39 13.29
C ILE A 185 -17.68 -18.78 12.73
N PRO A 186 -17.63 -18.99 11.40
CA PRO A 186 -17.31 -20.32 10.85
C PRO A 186 -15.91 -20.80 11.27
N VAL A 187 -14.95 -19.90 11.36
CA VAL A 187 -13.58 -20.22 11.78
C VAL A 187 -13.54 -20.63 13.26
N SER A 188 -14.31 -19.96 14.12
CA SER A 188 -14.46 -20.35 15.54
C SER A 188 -15.10 -21.72 15.72
N ILE A 189 -16.10 -22.07 14.89
CA ILE A 189 -16.73 -23.40 14.90
C ILE A 189 -15.69 -24.49 14.57
N ILE A 190 -14.87 -24.28 13.53
CA ILE A 190 -13.80 -25.22 13.17
C ILE A 190 -12.81 -25.39 14.32
N LEU A 191 -12.41 -24.30 14.98
CA LEU A 191 -11.52 -24.38 16.14
C LEU A 191 -12.13 -25.19 17.29
N VAL A 192 -13.41 -24.99 17.60
CA VAL A 192 -14.13 -25.75 18.63
C VAL A 192 -14.18 -27.24 18.29
N LEU A 193 -14.45 -27.59 17.03
CA LEU A 193 -14.45 -28.98 16.56
C LEU A 193 -13.06 -29.63 16.71
N LEU A 194 -12.00 -28.92 16.37
CA LEU A 194 -10.63 -29.41 16.54
C LEU A 194 -10.25 -29.61 18.00
N LEU A 195 -10.67 -28.69 18.89
CA LEU A 195 -10.45 -28.81 20.33
C LEU A 195 -11.25 -29.99 20.91
N ALA A 196 -12.49 -30.20 20.46
CA ALA A 196 -13.31 -31.36 20.85
C ALA A 196 -12.67 -32.68 20.38
N LEU A 197 -12.16 -32.72 19.15
CA LEU A 197 -11.42 -33.88 18.64
C LEU A 197 -10.16 -34.16 19.48
N LEU A 198 -9.43 -33.11 19.85
CA LEU A 198 -8.25 -33.23 20.72
C LEU A 198 -8.62 -33.74 22.12
N PHE A 199 -9.76 -33.30 22.66
CA PHE A 199 -10.29 -33.76 23.95
C PHE A 199 -10.65 -35.25 23.92
N MET A 200 -11.37 -35.70 22.88
CA MET A 200 -11.67 -37.12 22.65
C MET A 200 -10.38 -37.95 22.52
N LEU A 201 -9.41 -37.45 21.74
CA LEU A 201 -8.10 -38.08 21.60
C LEU A 201 -7.33 -38.17 22.91
N HIS A 202 -7.64 -37.36 23.93
CA HIS A 202 -7.06 -37.42 25.27
C HIS A 202 -7.83 -38.31 26.25
N LYS A 203 -8.83 -39.10 25.79
CA LYS A 203 -9.71 -39.92 26.65
C LYS A 203 -10.38 -39.05 27.72
N GLU A 204 -10.91 -37.90 27.31
CA GLU A 204 -11.72 -37.02 28.16
C GLU A 204 -10.98 -36.47 29.40
N SER A 205 -9.66 -36.55 29.41
CA SER A 205 -8.85 -35.99 30.49
C SER A 205 -8.64 -34.50 30.27
N PHE A 206 -9.43 -33.68 30.96
CA PHE A 206 -9.35 -32.21 30.87
C PHE A 206 -7.95 -31.66 31.18
N SER A 207 -7.25 -32.23 32.18
CA SER A 207 -5.88 -31.83 32.50
C SER A 207 -4.90 -32.06 31.35
N ARG A 208 -5.08 -33.14 30.57
CA ARG A 208 -4.24 -33.42 29.40
C ARG A 208 -4.56 -32.51 28.22
N LEU A 209 -5.85 -32.17 28.02
CA LEU A 209 -6.26 -31.18 27.03
C LEU A 209 -5.61 -29.82 27.32
N LEU A 210 -5.78 -29.30 28.53
CA LEU A 210 -5.21 -28.00 28.92
C LEU A 210 -3.68 -27.98 28.83
N PHE A 211 -3.01 -29.07 29.18
CA PHE A 211 -1.57 -29.20 28.98
C PHE A 211 -1.18 -29.17 27.49
N SER A 212 -1.96 -29.81 26.61
CA SER A 212 -1.75 -29.75 25.16
C SER A 212 -2.01 -28.36 24.59
N ILE A 213 -3.06 -27.66 25.02
CA ILE A 213 -3.32 -26.26 24.66
C ILE A 213 -2.17 -25.37 25.13
N GLY A 214 -1.69 -25.55 26.36
CA GLY A 214 -0.51 -24.84 26.87
C GLY A 214 0.73 -25.05 26.03
N LYS A 215 0.94 -26.26 25.48
CA LYS A 215 2.02 -26.53 24.51
C LYS A 215 1.83 -25.80 23.19
N ILE A 216 0.61 -25.72 22.68
CA ILE A 216 0.30 -24.97 21.44
C ILE A 216 0.61 -23.49 21.65
N LEU A 217 0.06 -22.88 22.70
CA LEU A 217 0.25 -21.46 23.01
C LEU A 217 1.72 -21.13 23.25
N PHE A 218 2.43 -21.96 24.00
CA PHE A 218 3.87 -21.77 24.23
C PHE A 218 4.68 -21.79 22.93
N ASN A 219 4.44 -22.80 22.07
CA ASN A 219 5.19 -22.94 20.81
C ASN A 219 4.88 -21.80 19.85
N LEU A 220 3.61 -21.41 19.72
CA LEU A 220 3.20 -20.28 18.87
C LEU A 220 3.72 -18.96 19.39
N GLY A 221 3.56 -18.70 20.69
CA GLY A 221 4.07 -17.49 21.33
C GLY A 221 5.58 -17.36 21.14
N MET A 222 6.33 -18.45 21.38
CA MET A 222 7.77 -18.48 21.13
C MET A 222 8.10 -18.18 19.66
N LEU A 223 7.44 -18.83 18.71
CA LEU A 223 7.68 -18.63 17.28
C LEU A 223 7.44 -17.17 16.87
N ILE A 224 6.28 -16.62 17.24
CA ILE A 224 5.89 -15.23 16.92
C ILE A 224 6.88 -14.25 17.56
N THR A 225 7.19 -14.39 18.85
CA THR A 225 8.10 -13.49 19.55
C THR A 225 9.51 -13.56 18.98
N ILE A 226 10.05 -14.76 18.67
CA ILE A 226 11.38 -14.88 18.08
C ILE A 226 11.43 -14.24 16.70
N ILE A 227 10.47 -14.53 15.81
CA ILE A 227 10.43 -13.94 14.47
C ILE A 227 10.34 -12.42 14.56
N SER A 228 9.42 -11.89 15.38
CA SER A 228 9.24 -10.44 15.55
C SER A 228 10.50 -9.78 16.11
N MET A 229 11.16 -10.42 17.09
CA MET A 229 12.39 -9.90 17.69
C MET A 229 13.56 -9.93 16.71
N VAL A 230 13.70 -10.99 15.91
CA VAL A 230 14.73 -11.07 14.86
C VAL A 230 14.52 -10.00 13.81
N LEU A 231 13.28 -9.80 13.35
CA LEU A 231 12.95 -8.74 12.39
C LEU A 231 13.23 -7.35 12.97
N TYR A 232 12.82 -7.10 14.21
CA TYR A 232 13.08 -5.83 14.90
C TYR A 232 14.59 -5.54 15.05
N ILE A 233 15.37 -6.53 15.47
CA ILE A 233 16.83 -6.39 15.56
C ILE A 233 17.44 -6.16 14.18
N TYR A 234 16.97 -6.88 13.16
CA TYR A 234 17.46 -6.72 11.80
C TYR A 234 17.21 -5.29 11.27
N THR A 235 16.01 -4.74 11.45
CA THR A 235 15.69 -3.39 10.98
C THR A 235 16.40 -2.29 11.78
N GLU A 236 16.59 -2.49 13.09
CA GLU A 236 17.20 -1.48 13.96
C GLU A 236 18.74 -1.43 13.79
N TYR A 237 19.41 -2.59 13.72
CA TYR A 237 20.87 -2.66 13.72
C TYR A 237 21.50 -2.80 12.34
N THR A 238 20.75 -3.33 11.37
CA THR A 238 21.19 -3.50 9.99
C THR A 238 20.10 -2.99 9.05
N PRO A 239 19.76 -1.68 9.11
CA PRO A 239 18.73 -1.12 8.25
C PRO A 239 19.08 -1.41 6.79
N PRO A 240 18.10 -1.87 6.00
CA PRO A 240 18.35 -2.21 4.61
C PRO A 240 18.64 -0.93 3.83
N ASP A 241 19.71 -0.91 3.05
CA ASP A 241 20.01 0.22 2.16
C ASP A 241 18.98 0.26 1.01
N THR A 242 18.06 1.22 1.08
CA THR A 242 16.98 1.42 0.10
C THR A 242 17.35 2.45 -0.98
N SER A 243 18.57 3.00 -0.92
CA SER A 243 19.09 3.99 -1.87
C SER A 243 18.95 3.60 -3.34
N PRO A 244 19.26 2.35 -3.76
CA PRO A 244 19.11 1.96 -5.15
C PRO A 244 17.65 2.00 -5.61
N MET A 245 16.72 1.72 -4.70
CA MET A 245 15.29 1.72 -4.97
C MET A 245 14.75 3.14 -5.10
N LEU A 246 15.11 4.02 -4.15
CA LEU A 246 14.74 5.43 -4.20
C LEU A 246 15.29 6.11 -5.47
N LYS A 247 16.55 5.85 -5.80
CA LYS A 247 17.17 6.34 -7.05
C LYS A 247 16.39 5.88 -8.29
N SER A 248 15.90 4.64 -8.29
CA SER A 248 15.13 4.12 -9.42
C SER A 248 13.74 4.75 -9.57
N PHE A 249 13.15 5.24 -8.46
CA PHE A 249 11.94 6.07 -8.53
C PHE A 249 12.24 7.40 -9.22
N SER A 250 13.35 8.03 -8.85
CA SER A 250 13.80 9.28 -9.48
C SER A 250 14.13 9.11 -10.96
N ASP A 251 14.78 8.00 -11.35
CA ASP A 251 15.24 7.74 -12.72
C ASP A 251 14.13 7.17 -13.64
N ASN A 252 12.89 7.01 -13.16
CA ASN A 252 11.77 6.37 -13.88
C ASN A 252 12.04 4.93 -14.36
N THR A 253 12.91 4.17 -13.67
CA THR A 253 13.25 2.77 -14.00
C THR A 253 12.61 1.76 -13.03
N MET A 254 11.42 2.07 -12.54
CA MET A 254 10.76 1.37 -11.42
C MET A 254 10.55 -0.15 -11.62
N PRO A 255 10.11 -0.67 -12.79
CA PRO A 255 9.82 -2.11 -12.93
C PRO A 255 11.04 -3.02 -12.77
N SER A 256 12.19 -2.64 -13.34
CA SER A 256 13.43 -3.41 -13.23
C SER A 256 14.07 -3.28 -11.84
N ALA A 257 13.87 -2.13 -11.19
CA ALA A 257 14.37 -1.88 -9.84
C ALA A 257 13.65 -2.69 -8.77
N ILE A 258 12.33 -2.84 -8.87
CA ILE A 258 11.55 -3.67 -7.94
C ILE A 258 12.01 -5.13 -8.02
N GLN A 259 12.21 -5.65 -9.24
CA GLN A 259 12.66 -7.03 -9.43
C GLN A 259 14.05 -7.28 -8.83
N ASN A 260 14.95 -6.32 -8.95
CA ASN A 260 16.30 -6.43 -8.39
C ASN A 260 16.35 -6.17 -6.89
N SER A 261 15.37 -5.46 -6.33
CA SER A 261 15.31 -5.04 -4.92
C SER A 261 14.41 -5.92 -4.03
N VAL A 262 13.94 -7.07 -4.53
CA VAL A 262 13.09 -8.00 -3.75
C VAL A 262 13.74 -8.39 -2.41
N HIS A 263 15.05 -8.57 -2.41
CA HIS A 263 15.81 -8.93 -1.21
C HIS A 263 15.85 -7.82 -0.14
N ILE A 264 15.62 -6.56 -0.53
CA ILE A 264 15.47 -5.39 0.36
C ILE A 264 14.01 -5.24 0.81
N LEU A 265 13.08 -5.39 -0.14
CA LEU A 265 11.63 -5.24 0.08
C LEU A 265 11.05 -6.29 1.04
N VAL A 266 11.44 -7.56 0.91
CA VAL A 266 10.84 -8.64 1.70
C VAL A 266 11.06 -8.44 3.20
N PRO A 267 12.28 -8.16 3.69
CA PRO A 267 12.50 -7.83 5.11
C PRO A 267 11.69 -6.63 5.59
N LEU A 268 11.57 -5.57 4.80
CA LEU A 268 10.80 -4.36 5.12
C LEU A 268 9.31 -4.66 5.28
N VAL A 269 8.74 -5.34 4.29
CA VAL A 269 7.33 -5.77 4.35
C VAL A 269 7.11 -6.69 5.54
N LEU A 270 7.99 -7.65 5.79
CA LEU A 270 7.88 -8.53 6.96
C LEU A 270 7.97 -7.77 8.28
N ALA A 271 8.86 -6.78 8.40
CA ALA A 271 8.96 -5.94 9.60
C ALA A 271 7.65 -5.17 9.86
N ASN A 272 7.03 -4.64 8.81
CA ASN A 272 5.74 -3.97 8.91
C ASN A 272 4.59 -4.94 9.28
N LEU A 273 4.60 -6.18 8.74
CA LEU A 273 3.62 -7.20 9.10
C LEU A 273 3.78 -7.70 10.55
N PHE A 274 5.02 -7.84 11.03
CA PHE A 274 5.35 -8.25 12.40
C PHE A 274 5.50 -7.05 13.34
N SER A 275 4.48 -6.21 13.38
CA SER A 275 4.44 -5.04 14.25
C SER A 275 4.54 -5.39 15.75
N ILE A 276 4.78 -4.36 16.57
CA ILE A 276 4.79 -4.47 18.03
C ILE A 276 3.48 -5.11 18.56
N LYS A 277 2.34 -4.94 17.86
CA LYS A 277 1.06 -5.58 18.20
C LYS A 277 1.18 -7.11 18.13
N ILE A 278 1.74 -7.65 17.04
CA ILE A 278 1.95 -9.10 16.85
C ILE A 278 2.95 -9.65 17.87
N MET A 279 4.03 -8.92 18.14
CA MET A 279 4.99 -9.30 19.19
C MET A 279 4.32 -9.40 20.57
N THR A 280 3.46 -8.44 20.91
CA THR A 280 2.72 -8.42 22.18
C THR A 280 1.80 -9.63 22.31
N ILE A 281 1.09 -9.99 21.24
CA ILE A 281 0.24 -11.20 21.21
C ILE A 281 1.10 -12.46 21.40
N GLY A 282 2.25 -12.54 20.73
CA GLY A 282 3.22 -13.62 20.91
C GLY A 282 3.63 -13.78 22.37
N LEU A 283 3.94 -12.67 23.05
CA LEU A 283 4.30 -12.67 24.47
C LEU A 283 3.14 -13.12 25.38
N ILE A 284 1.92 -12.63 25.14
CA ILE A 284 0.73 -13.04 25.91
C ILE A 284 0.48 -14.54 25.76
N MET A 285 0.60 -15.08 24.55
CA MET A 285 0.47 -16.51 24.28
C MET A 285 1.58 -17.32 24.95
N LEU A 286 2.81 -16.83 24.90
CA LEU A 286 3.96 -17.48 25.54
C LEU A 286 3.74 -17.61 27.05
N ILE A 287 3.40 -16.52 27.73
CA ILE A 287 3.14 -16.49 29.18
C ILE A 287 1.97 -17.41 29.52
N SER A 288 0.86 -17.30 28.79
CA SER A 288 -0.33 -18.16 28.98
C SER A 288 0.01 -19.64 28.79
N GLY A 289 0.83 -19.96 27.80
CA GLY A 289 1.33 -21.31 27.53
C GLY A 289 2.21 -21.86 28.66
N ILE A 290 3.10 -21.03 29.22
CA ILE A 290 3.92 -21.39 30.39
C ILE A 290 3.02 -21.72 31.59
N ILE A 291 2.07 -20.84 31.92
CA ILE A 291 1.16 -21.00 33.05
C ILE A 291 0.38 -22.32 32.94
N LEU A 292 -0.24 -22.59 31.78
CA LEU A 292 -0.98 -23.84 31.55
C LEU A 292 -0.08 -25.07 31.63
N LYS A 293 1.13 -25.02 31.07
CA LYS A 293 2.08 -26.16 31.15
C LYS A 293 2.50 -26.46 32.58
N VAL A 294 2.75 -25.43 33.40
CA VAL A 294 3.17 -25.60 34.79
C VAL A 294 2.03 -26.13 35.66
N LEU A 295 0.84 -25.52 35.57
CA LEU A 295 -0.31 -25.90 36.41
C LEU A 295 -0.81 -27.33 36.12
N PHE A 296 -0.84 -27.73 34.85
CA PHE A 296 -1.41 -29.02 34.44
C PHE A 296 -0.37 -30.10 34.13
N GLY A 297 0.91 -29.75 34.03
CA GLY A 297 1.99 -30.70 33.75
C GLY A 297 2.17 -31.76 34.83
N LYS A 298 2.13 -31.37 36.11
CA LYS A 298 2.23 -32.31 37.24
C LYS A 298 1.05 -33.30 37.27
N ARG A 299 -0.17 -32.81 37.05
CA ARG A 299 -1.40 -33.63 37.01
C ARG A 299 -1.48 -34.54 35.79
N ALA A 300 -0.88 -34.14 34.67
CA ALA A 300 -0.83 -34.96 33.47
C ALA A 300 0.11 -36.17 33.61
N ALA A 301 1.18 -36.04 34.41
CA ALA A 301 2.17 -37.08 34.66
C ALA A 301 1.66 -38.17 35.63
N THR A 302 0.84 -37.80 36.62
CA THR A 302 0.32 -38.74 37.64
C THR A 302 -0.80 -39.65 37.15
N ASN A 303 -1.41 -39.36 36.00
CA ASN A 303 -2.53 -40.14 35.43
C ASN A 303 -2.11 -41.12 34.31
N ILE A 304 -0.81 -41.43 34.19
CA ILE A 304 -0.25 -42.42 33.25
C ILE A 304 -0.27 -43.79 33.94
#